data_AF-A0A8T4ELY2-F1
#
_entry.id   AF-A0A8T4ELY2-F1
#
_cell.length_a   1.000
_cell.length_b   1.000
_cell.length_c   1.000
_cell.angle_alpha   90.00
_cell.angle_beta   90.00
_cell.angle_gamma   90.00
#
_symmetry.space_group_name_H-M   'P 1'
#
loop_
_entity.id
_entity.type
_entity.pdbx_description
1 polymer ?
#
loop_
_entity_poly.entity_id
_entity_poly.type
_entity_poly.pdbx_seq_one_letter_code
_entity_poly.pdbx_strand_id
1 'polypeptide(L)' 'MVYRIAPLPGTFMLMSIMGFLISAVYTASGRLDLSWGFSFAFVFALMFIASVLSITPTFPRELASKSKK' A
#
# COMPACT_ATOMS: atom_id res chain seq x y z
N MET A 1 25.73 -5.18 -9.86
CA MET A 1 24.51 -4.38 -10.09
C MET A 1 23.95 -3.96 -8.73
N VAL A 2 23.85 -2.66 -8.46
CA VAL A 2 23.25 -2.16 -7.21
C VAL A 2 21.74 -2.20 -7.38
N TYR A 3 21.06 -3.15 -6.71
CA TYR A 3 19.61 -3.26 -6.71
C TYR A 3 19.04 -2.09 -5.88
N ARG A 4 18.67 -1.00 -6.55
CA ARG A 4 17.94 0.09 -5.91
C ARG A 4 16.49 -0.36 -5.76
N ILE A 5 16.14 -0.80 -4.56
CA ILE A 5 14.75 -1.00 -4.16
C ILE A 5 14.14 0.39 -4.12
N ALA A 6 13.50 0.82 -5.21
CA ALA A 6 12.73 2.04 -5.19
C ALA A 6 11.55 1.80 -4.24
N PRO A 7 11.35 2.65 -3.21
CA PRO A 7 10.19 2.51 -2.34
C PRO A 7 8.92 2.55 -3.19
N LEU A 8 7.96 1.68 -2.87
CA LEU A 8 6.72 1.57 -3.63
C LEU A 8 6.06 2.95 -3.76
N PRO A 9 5.68 3.35 -4.99
CA PRO A 9 5.23 4.72 -5.24
C PRO A 9 3.99 5.03 -4.40
N GLY A 10 3.95 6.21 -3.79
CA GLY A 10 2.84 6.65 -2.93
C GLY A 10 1.48 6.63 -3.63
N THR A 11 1.46 6.70 -4.96
CA THR A 11 0.25 6.49 -5.78
C THR A 11 -0.36 5.10 -5.61
N PHE A 12 0.43 4.06 -5.33
CA PHE A 12 -0.09 2.72 -5.04
C PHE A 12 -0.87 2.69 -3.72
N MET A 13 -0.34 3.34 -2.68
CA MET A 13 -1.03 3.51 -1.40
C MET A 13 -2.32 4.33 -1.59
N LEU A 14 -2.25 5.43 -2.35
CA LEU A 14 -3.42 6.27 -2.64
C LEU A 14 -4.52 5.51 -3.39
N MET A 15 -4.15 4.70 -4.40
CA MET A 15 -5.07 3.84 -5.14
C MET A 15 -5.73 2.79 -4.23
N SER A 16 -4.98 2.21 -3.27
CA SER A 16 -5.56 1.25 -2.31
C SER A 16 -6.62 1.89 -1.41
N ILE A 17 -6.37 3.12 -0.93
CA ILE A 17 -7.30 3.87 -0.09
C ILE A 17 -8.53 4.28 -0.90
N MET A 18 -8.33 4.81 -2.11
CA MET A 18 -9.43 5.23 -2.97
C MET A 18 -10.30 4.05 -3.40
N GLY A 19 -9.70 2.95 -3.81
CA GLY A 19 -10.42 1.74 -4.18
C GLY A 19 -11.21 1.15 -3.01
N PHE A 20 -10.64 1.14 -1.80
CA PHE A 20 -11.35 0.72 -0.60
C PHE A 20 -12.58 1.61 -0.31
N LEU A 21 -12.42 2.93 -0.40
CA LEU A 21 -13.51 3.89 -0.20
C LEU A 21 -14.63 3.74 -1.24
N ILE A 22 -14.29 3.64 -2.52
CA ILE A 22 -15.26 3.46 -3.61
C ILE A 22 -16.02 2.15 -3.42
N SER A 23 -15.30 1.07 -3.13
CA SER A 23 -15.90 -0.24 -2.85
C SER A 23 -16.86 -0.20 -1.66
N ALA A 24 -16.45 0.45 -0.56
CA ALA A 24 -17.27 0.59 0.63
C ALA A 24 -18.56 1.37 0.36
N VAL A 25 -18.47 2.51 -0.34
CA VAL A 25 -19.64 3.34 -0.69
C VAL A 25 -20.58 2.59 -1.63
N TYR A 26 -20.06 1.88 -2.64
CA TYR A 26 -20.91 1.12 -3.56
C TYR A 26 -21.59 -0.09 -2.90
N THR A 27 -20.90 -0.75 -1.97
CA THR A 27 -21.46 -1.86 -1.18
C THR A 27 -22.54 -1.33 -0.22
N ALA A 28 -22.28 -0.22 0.48
CA ALA A 28 -23.24 0.41 1.39
C ALA A 28 -24.48 0.97 0.66
N SER A 29 -24.32 1.42 -0.58
CA SER A 29 -25.42 1.93 -1.41
C SER A 29 -26.32 0.82 -1.96
N GLY A 30 -26.05 -0.46 -1.65
CA GLY A 30 -26.81 -1.60 -2.15
C GLY A 30 -26.72 -1.81 -3.67
N ARG A 31 -25.79 -1.11 -4.34
CA ARG A 31 -25.56 -1.24 -5.79
C ARG A 31 -24.63 -2.41 -6.14
N LEU A 32 -23.85 -2.87 -5.16
CA LEU A 32 -23.04 -4.07 -5.26
C LEU A 32 -23.59 -5.15 -4.34
N ASP A 33 -23.61 -6.38 -4.86
CA ASP A 33 -23.85 -7.58 -4.05
C ASP A 33 -22.80 -7.68 -2.94
N LEU A 34 -23.21 -8.17 -1.77
CA LEU A 34 -22.35 -8.34 -0.61
C LEU A 34 -21.09 -9.17 -0.94
N SER A 35 -21.25 -10.17 -1.81
CA SER A 35 -20.16 -11.05 -2.26
C SER A 35 -19.06 -10.26 -2.97
N TRP A 36 -19.44 -9.34 -3.87
CA TRP A 36 -18.51 -8.49 -4.60
C TRP A 36 -17.88 -7.43 -3.70
N GLY A 37 -18.67 -6.83 -2.81
CA GLY A 37 -18.16 -5.87 -1.82
C GLY A 37 -17.06 -6.48 -0.95
N PHE A 38 -17.25 -7.72 -0.49
CA PHE A 38 -16.23 -8.44 0.28
C PHE A 38 -14.97 -8.73 -0.55
N SER A 39 -15.11 -9.21 -1.79
CA SER A 39 -13.96 -9.47 -2.67
C SER A 39 -13.12 -8.22 -2.92
N PHE A 40 -13.76 -7.09 -3.23
CA PHE A 40 -13.05 -5.82 -3.43
C PHE A 40 -12.38 -5.32 -2.15
N ALA A 41 -13.08 -5.36 -1.01
CA ALA A 41 -12.51 -5.00 0.28
C ALA A 41 -11.27 -5.86 0.62
N PHE A 42 -11.32 -7.17 0.33
CA PHE A 42 -10.21 -8.08 0.54
C PHE A 42 -9.00 -7.74 -0.34
N VAL A 43 -9.21 -7.46 -1.63
CA VAL A 43 -8.12 -7.05 -2.53
C VAL A 43 -7.48 -5.74 -2.10
N PHE A 44 -8.28 -4.72 -1.75
CA PHE A 44 -7.73 -3.44 -1.31
C PHE A 44 -7.01 -3.54 0.04
N ALA A 45 -7.49 -4.40 0.95
CA ALA A 45 -6.78 -4.70 2.20
C ALA A 45 -5.40 -5.33 1.92
N LEU A 46 -5.30 -6.28 0.98
CA LEU A 46 -4.02 -6.87 0.58
C LEU A 46 -3.08 -5.84 -0.03
N MET A 47 -3.58 -4.97 -0.91
CA MET A 47 -2.78 -3.88 -1.48
C MET A 47 -2.29 -2.90 -0.41
N PHE A 48 -3.13 -2.58 0.57
CA PHE A 48 -2.77 -1.70 1.68
C PHE A 48 -1.63 -2.31 2.51
N ILE A 49 -1.77 -3.58 2.90
CA ILE A 49 -0.73 -4.32 3.64
C ILE A 49 0.56 -4.38 2.83
N ALA A 50 0.49 -4.67 1.54
CA ALA A 50 1.67 -4.68 0.67
C ALA A 50 2.37 -3.30 0.63
N SER A 51 1.60 -2.20 0.61
CA SER A 51 2.17 -0.85 0.64
C SER A 51 2.87 -0.57 1.97
N VAL A 52 2.27 -0.97 3.10
CA VAL A 52 2.87 -0.79 4.43
C VAL A 52 4.16 -1.58 4.55
N LEU A 53 4.18 -2.83 4.08
CA LEU A 53 5.39 -3.67 4.07
C LEU A 53 6.50 -3.08 3.19
N SER A 54 6.14 -2.41 2.08
CA SER A 54 7.16 -1.79 1.23
C SER A 54 7.79 -0.53 1.84
N ILE A 55 7.15 0.10 2.83
CA ILE A 55 7.78 1.16 3.63
C ILE A 55 8.70 0.48 4.64
N THR A 56 9.70 -0.26 4.16
CA THR A 56 10.80 -0.70 5.00
C THR A 56 11.84 0.42 4.99
N PRO A 57 12.10 1.10 6.12
CA PRO A 57 13.07 2.17 6.15
C PRO A 57 14.45 1.62 5.80
N THR A 58 14.95 1.95 4.61
CA THR A 58 16.36 1.73 4.28
C THR A 58 17.17 2.67 5.15
N PHE A 59 17.72 2.14 6.25
CA PHE A 59 18.67 2.87 7.08
C PHE A 59 19.72 3.50 6.17
N PRO A 60 19.86 4.85 6.14
CA PRO A 60 20.80 5.50 5.24
C PRO A 60 22.21 5.01 5.58
N ARG A 61 22.83 4.21 4.70
CA ARG A 61 24.21 3.75 4.88
C ARG A 61 25.21 4.90 5.04
N GLU A 62 24.84 6.09 4.56
CA GLU A 62 25.56 7.35 4.73
C GLU A 62 25.78 7.70 6.22
N LEU A 63 24.78 7.51 7.09
CA LEU A 63 24.86 7.80 8.52
C LEU A 63 25.71 6.77 9.29
N ALA A 64 25.78 5.53 8.79
CA ALA A 64 26.66 4.50 9.36
C ALA A 64 28.15 4.78 9.07
N SER A 65 28.48 5.44 7.96
CA SER A 65 29.86 5.79 7.62
C SER A 65 30.36 7.03 8.40
N LYS A 66 29.47 8.00 8.67
CA LYS A 66 29.82 9.22 9.41
C LYS A 66 30.03 9.01 10.91
N SER A 67 29.48 7.94 11.49
CA SER A 67 29.69 7.60 12.90
C SER A 67 31.06 6.94 13.18
N LYS A 68 31.81 6.57 12.13
CA LYS A 68 33.10 5.88 12.24
C LYS A 68 34.30 6.78 11.92
N LYS A 69 34.10 8.10 11.85
CA LYS A 69 35.15 9.12 11.70
C LYS A 69 35.22 10.00 12.93
#